data_AF-A0A4D9EWA0-F1
#
_entry.id   AF-A0A4D9EWA0-F1
#
_cell.length_a   1.000
_cell.length_b   1.000
_cell.length_c   1.000
_cell.angle_alpha   90.00
_cell.angle_beta   90.00
_cell.angle_gamma   90.00
#
_symmetry.space_group_name_H-M   'P 1'
#
loop_
_entity.id
_entity.type
_entity.pdbx_description
1 polymer ?
#
loop_
_entity_poly.entity_id
_entity_poly.type
_entity_poly.pdbx_seq_one_letter_code
_entity_poly.pdbx_strand_id
1 'polypeptide(L)'
;MLRGSAAVQPRRRRMGGFGRLSLGLVLVVILSEVAPQPCPAQCSCSGSTVDCHGLALRSVPRNVPRNTERLDLNGNNITRITKTDFTGLRHLRVLQLMENKISTIERGAFQDLKELERLRLNRNNLQLLSELLFLGTPKLYRL
;
A
#
# COMPACT_ATOMS: atom_id res chain seq x y z
N MET A 1 -35.24 54.67 -32.94
CA MET A 1 -34.51 54.79 -34.22
C MET A 1 -33.04 54.54 -33.95
N LEU A 2 -32.42 53.66 -34.75
CA LEU A 2 -31.05 53.73 -35.31
C LEU A 2 -29.92 54.16 -34.34
N ARG A 3 -28.81 53.48 -34.10
CA ARG A 3 -27.86 52.67 -34.91
C ARG A 3 -26.80 52.23 -33.87
N GLY A 4 -26.18 51.06 -33.91
CA GLY A 4 -25.34 50.57 -34.99
C GLY A 4 -23.86 50.90 -34.73
N SER A 5 -23.08 49.85 -34.43
CA SER A 5 -21.66 49.65 -34.82
C SER A 5 -20.55 50.41 -34.08
N ALA A 6 -19.59 49.67 -33.51
CA ALA A 6 -18.35 49.27 -34.18
C ALA A 6 -17.22 48.97 -33.16
N ALA A 7 -16.54 47.85 -33.37
CA ALA A 7 -15.34 47.43 -32.66
C ALA A 7 -14.11 48.23 -33.07
N VAL A 8 -13.20 48.51 -32.12
CA VAL A 8 -11.78 48.78 -32.38
C VAL A 8 -10.94 48.23 -31.23
N GLN A 9 -10.00 47.35 -31.55
CA GLN A 9 -9.07 46.69 -30.63
C GLN A 9 -7.65 47.16 -30.97
N PRO A 10 -6.81 47.63 -30.01
CA PRO A 10 -5.44 47.99 -30.32
C PRO A 10 -4.40 46.96 -29.83
N ARG A 11 -3.71 46.42 -30.82
CA ARG A 11 -2.25 46.16 -30.98
C ARG A 11 -1.43 45.50 -29.85
N ARG A 12 -0.97 44.28 -30.16
CA ARG A 12 0.25 43.65 -29.64
C ARG A 12 1.48 44.55 -29.84
N ARG A 13 2.32 44.68 -28.82
CA ARG A 13 3.75 45.04 -28.94
C ARG A 13 4.62 43.89 -28.46
N ARG A 14 5.65 43.56 -29.23
CA ARG A 14 6.68 42.56 -28.99
C ARG A 14 8.03 43.28 -29.05
N MET A 15 8.86 43.13 -28.03
CA MET A 15 10.32 43.38 -27.99
C MET A 15 10.73 42.97 -26.56
N GLY A 16 11.60 42.00 -26.26
CA GLY A 16 12.93 41.72 -26.81
C GLY A 16 13.96 42.20 -25.78
N GLY A 17 14.65 41.28 -25.09
CA GLY A 17 15.72 41.62 -24.14
C GLY A 17 16.36 40.40 -23.46
N PHE A 18 17.50 39.94 -24.01
CA PHE A 18 18.44 39.01 -23.37
C PHE A 18 19.34 39.78 -22.38
N GLY A 19 19.55 39.25 -21.17
CA GLY A 19 20.39 39.89 -20.16
C GLY A 19 20.93 38.93 -19.09
N ARG A 20 22.13 38.39 -19.37
CA ARG A 20 23.25 38.00 -18.48
C ARG A 20 23.06 37.01 -17.32
N LEU A 21 23.96 36.02 -17.35
CA LEU A 21 24.24 34.98 -16.38
C LEU A 21 24.34 35.50 -14.94
N SER A 22 23.57 34.90 -14.05
CA SER A 22 23.94 34.73 -12.65
C SER A 22 24.25 33.25 -12.45
N LEU A 23 25.51 32.92 -12.13
CA LEU A 23 25.87 31.62 -11.57
C LEU A 23 25.29 31.55 -10.14
N GLY A 24 23.97 31.41 -10.03
CA GLY A 24 23.34 30.94 -8.82
C GLY A 24 23.51 29.43 -8.79
N LEU A 25 24.20 28.91 -7.78
CA LEU A 25 24.22 27.49 -7.46
C LEU A 25 22.75 27.05 -7.35
N VAL A 26 22.21 26.41 -8.39
CA VAL A 26 20.94 25.72 -8.28
C VAL A 26 21.25 24.58 -7.33
N LEU A 27 20.96 24.77 -6.04
CA LEU A 27 21.00 23.70 -5.07
C LEU A 27 19.97 22.70 -5.58
N VAL A 28 20.45 21.68 -6.28
CA VAL A 28 19.63 20.56 -6.71
C VAL A 28 19.31 19.83 -5.42
N VAL A 29 18.24 20.25 -4.74
CA VAL A 29 17.54 19.37 -3.83
C VAL A 29 16.94 18.33 -4.76
N ILE A 30 17.68 17.25 -4.97
CA ILE A 30 17.10 16.00 -5.43
C ILE A 30 16.15 15.64 -4.29
N LEU A 31 14.94 16.19 -4.30
CA LEU A 31 13.84 15.58 -3.60
C LEU A 31 13.69 14.26 -4.34
N SER A 32 14.36 13.23 -3.83
CA SER A 32 13.97 11.87 -4.05
C SER A 32 12.54 11.79 -3.53
N GLU A 33 11.60 12.18 -4.38
CA GLU A 33 10.23 11.72 -4.32
C GLU A 33 10.32 10.22 -4.52
N VAL A 34 10.66 9.52 -3.43
CA VAL A 34 10.22 8.16 -3.23
C VAL A 34 8.71 8.29 -3.25
N ALA A 35 8.12 8.14 -4.44
CA ALA A 35 6.69 8.03 -4.58
C ALA A 35 6.26 6.97 -3.56
N PRO A 36 5.50 7.34 -2.51
CA PRO A 36 5.10 6.38 -1.51
C PRO A 36 4.37 5.27 -2.26
N GLN A 37 4.80 4.01 -2.10
CA GLN A 37 3.95 2.91 -2.56
C GLN A 37 2.57 3.17 -1.97
N PRO A 38 1.50 3.19 -2.79
CA PRO A 38 0.22 3.68 -2.35
C PRO A 38 -0.25 2.83 -1.18
N CYS A 39 -0.30 3.44 0.01
CA CYS A 39 -0.83 2.82 1.21
C CYS A 39 -2.31 2.47 0.96
N PRO A 40 -2.84 1.36 1.49
CA PRO A 40 -4.28 1.08 1.39
C PRO A 40 -5.08 2.23 2.00
N ALA A 41 -6.15 2.68 1.33
CA ALA A 41 -6.89 3.89 1.70
C ALA A 41 -7.49 3.89 3.12
N GLN A 42 -7.70 2.72 3.71
CA GLN A 42 -8.26 2.58 5.06
C GLN A 42 -7.17 2.38 6.13
N CYS A 43 -5.93 2.09 5.72
CA CYS A 43 -4.85 1.72 6.62
C CYS A 43 -3.87 2.88 6.82
N SER A 44 -3.08 2.79 7.88
CA SER A 44 -1.96 3.68 8.15
C SER A 44 -0.65 2.98 7.81
N CYS A 45 0.26 3.65 7.10
CA CYS A 45 1.56 3.11 6.75
C CYS A 45 2.67 3.97 7.37
N SER A 46 3.60 3.34 8.08
CA SER A 46 4.76 3.99 8.66
C SER A 46 6.01 3.11 8.46
N GLY A 47 6.95 3.61 7.64
CA GLY A 47 8.09 2.81 7.18
C GLY A 47 7.63 1.55 6.44
N SER A 48 8.06 0.37 6.92
CA SER A 48 7.65 -0.95 6.40
C SER A 48 6.49 -1.58 7.20
N THR A 49 5.83 -0.82 8.08
CA THR A 49 4.67 -1.28 8.84
C THR A 49 3.37 -0.76 8.23
N VAL A 50 2.41 -1.67 8.05
CA VAL A 50 1.05 -1.37 7.59
C VAL A 50 0.08 -1.77 8.70
N ASP A 51 -0.62 -0.77 9.23
CA ASP A 51 -1.60 -0.93 10.30
C ASP A 51 -3.02 -0.78 9.73
N CYS A 52 -3.77 -1.87 9.79
CA CYS A 52 -5.16 -1.97 9.38
C CYS A 52 -6.05 -2.48 10.53
N HIS A 53 -5.65 -2.26 11.78
CA HIS A 53 -6.35 -2.78 12.97
C HIS A 53 -7.76 -2.21 13.14
N GLY A 54 -8.76 -3.06 13.40
CA GLY A 54 -10.07 -2.60 13.90
C GLY A 54 -10.93 -1.83 12.89
N LEU A 55 -10.63 -1.94 11.60
CA LEU A 55 -11.27 -1.18 10.53
C LEU A 55 -12.51 -1.87 9.95
N ALA A 56 -13.01 -2.92 10.63
CA ALA A 56 -14.13 -3.76 10.18
C ALA A 56 -13.96 -4.35 8.77
N LEU A 57 -12.71 -4.54 8.32
CA LEU A 57 -12.39 -5.07 7.00
C LEU A 57 -12.97 -6.47 6.82
N ARG A 58 -13.56 -6.74 5.65
CA ARG A 58 -14.09 -8.06 5.30
C ARG A 58 -13.11 -8.93 4.50
N SER A 59 -12.02 -8.33 4.04
CA SER A 59 -10.97 -8.96 3.24
C SER A 59 -9.64 -8.24 3.45
N VAL A 60 -8.53 -8.88 3.09
CA VAL A 60 -7.21 -8.24 3.05
C VAL A 60 -7.21 -7.11 1.99
N PRO A 61 -6.66 -5.92 2.28
CA PRO A 61 -6.57 -4.84 1.31
C PRO A 61 -5.66 -5.18 0.12
N ARG A 62 -6.07 -4.85 -1.12
CA ARG A 62 -5.33 -5.25 -2.34
C ARG A 62 -4.01 -4.50 -2.58
N ASN A 63 -3.83 -3.32 -1.97
CA ASN A 63 -2.71 -2.42 -2.24
C ASN A 63 -1.72 -2.37 -1.07
N VAL A 64 -1.45 -3.50 -0.42
CA VAL A 64 -0.40 -3.55 0.61
C VAL A 64 0.98 -3.38 -0.08
N PRO A 65 1.82 -2.42 0.36
CA PRO A 65 3.15 -2.21 -0.21
C PRO A 65 4.03 -3.48 -0.17
N ARG A 66 4.79 -3.75 -1.23
CA ARG A 66 5.59 -4.98 -1.35
C ARG A 66 6.78 -5.04 -0.39
N ASN A 67 7.22 -3.89 0.09
CA ASN A 67 8.28 -3.75 1.09
C ASN A 67 7.75 -3.83 2.55
N THR A 68 6.49 -4.20 2.74
CA THR A 68 5.91 -4.38 4.09
C THR A 68 6.61 -5.51 4.83
N GLU A 69 7.12 -5.23 6.02
CA GLU A 69 7.71 -6.20 6.94
C GLU A 69 6.73 -6.61 8.05
N ARG A 70 5.80 -5.72 8.40
CA ARG A 70 4.79 -5.95 9.43
C ARG A 70 3.41 -5.52 8.93
N LEU A 71 2.46 -6.45 8.97
CA LEU A 71 1.07 -6.22 8.61
C LEU A 71 0.17 -6.55 9.80
N ASP A 72 -0.51 -5.54 10.33
CA ASP A 72 -1.52 -5.70 11.38
C ASP A 72 -2.93 -5.64 10.77
N LEU A 73 -3.64 -6.76 10.83
CA LEU A 73 -5.04 -6.91 10.40
C LEU A 73 -5.93 -7.39 11.55
N ASN A 74 -5.49 -7.21 12.80
CA ASN A 74 -6.24 -7.66 13.97
C ASN A 74 -7.60 -6.94 14.10
N GLY A 75 -8.56 -7.59 14.77
CA GLY A 75 -9.85 -6.97 15.12
C GLY A 75 -10.72 -6.62 13.91
N ASN A 76 -10.59 -7.37 12.81
CA ASN A 76 -11.37 -7.17 11.60
C ASN A 76 -12.46 -8.25 11.42
N ASN A 77 -13.19 -8.20 10.32
CA ASN A 77 -14.26 -9.14 9.96
C ASN A 77 -13.84 -10.06 8.80
N ILE A 78 -12.55 -10.37 8.67
CA ILE A 78 -12.05 -11.21 7.58
C ILE A 78 -12.50 -12.64 7.81
N THR A 79 -13.10 -13.26 6.79
CA THR A 79 -13.66 -14.62 6.89
C THR A 79 -12.87 -15.66 6.10
N ARG A 80 -12.16 -15.22 5.06
CA ARG A 80 -11.39 -16.08 4.16
C ARG A 80 -10.08 -15.41 3.82
N ILE A 81 -9.02 -16.22 3.77
CA ILE A 81 -7.74 -15.82 3.22
C ILE A 81 -7.55 -16.54 1.89
N THR A 82 -7.38 -15.77 0.82
CA THR A 82 -7.23 -16.28 -0.54
C THR A 82 -5.76 -16.44 -0.94
N LYS A 83 -5.51 -17.21 -2.00
CA LYS A 83 -4.15 -17.31 -2.58
C LYS A 83 -3.54 -15.96 -2.95
N THR A 84 -4.38 -14.97 -3.31
CA THR A 84 -3.93 -13.67 -3.81
C THR A 84 -3.69 -12.62 -2.74
N ASP A 85 -4.23 -12.81 -1.54
CA ASP A 85 -4.27 -11.77 -0.50
C ASP A 85 -2.88 -11.29 -0.06
N PHE A 86 -1.89 -12.18 -0.07
CA PHE A 86 -0.52 -11.91 0.35
C PHE A 86 0.52 -12.10 -0.76
N THR A 87 0.06 -12.14 -2.02
CA THR A 87 0.95 -12.34 -3.18
C THR A 87 1.99 -11.23 -3.26
N GLY A 88 3.26 -11.63 -3.44
CA GLY A 88 4.38 -10.69 -3.59
C GLY A 88 4.88 -10.01 -2.30
N LEU A 89 4.28 -10.27 -1.14
CA LEU A 89 4.74 -9.74 0.16
C LEU A 89 5.95 -10.54 0.71
N ARG A 90 7.01 -10.63 -0.10
CA ARG A 90 8.17 -11.51 0.17
C ARG A 90 8.98 -11.10 1.39
N HIS A 91 8.92 -9.82 1.76
CA HIS A 91 9.63 -9.26 2.91
C HIS A 91 8.82 -9.28 4.20
N LEU A 92 7.58 -9.79 4.18
CA LEU A 92 6.73 -9.80 5.36
C LEU A 92 7.28 -10.77 6.41
N ARG A 93 7.61 -10.24 7.59
CA ARG A 93 8.15 -10.99 8.74
C ARG A 93 7.09 -11.25 9.79
N VAL A 94 6.14 -10.33 9.95
CA VAL A 94 5.08 -10.43 10.95
C VAL A 94 3.71 -10.19 10.32
N LEU A 95 2.84 -11.18 10.46
CA LEU A 95 1.44 -11.12 10.03
C LEU A 95 0.52 -11.36 11.23
N GLN A 96 -0.30 -10.36 11.55
CA GLN A 96 -1.25 -10.45 12.66
C GLN A 96 -2.69 -10.45 12.11
N LEU A 97 -3.40 -11.54 12.37
CA LEU A 97 -4.78 -11.80 11.92
C LEU A 97 -5.67 -12.20 13.09
N MET A 98 -5.32 -11.81 14.32
CA MET A 98 -6.07 -12.17 15.51
C MET A 98 -7.45 -11.51 15.51
N GLU A 99 -8.41 -12.07 16.23
CA GLU A 99 -9.72 -11.46 16.43
C GLU A 99 -10.42 -11.13 15.11
N ASN A 100 -10.37 -12.10 14.19
CA ASN A 100 -11.08 -12.10 12.94
C ASN A 100 -12.10 -13.24 12.93
N LYS A 101 -12.72 -13.51 11.78
CA LYS A 101 -13.73 -14.56 11.60
C LYS A 101 -13.25 -15.60 10.58
N ILE A 102 -11.93 -15.79 10.47
CA ILE A 102 -11.34 -16.61 9.41
C ILE A 102 -11.74 -18.06 9.64
N SER A 103 -12.49 -18.63 8.70
CA SER A 103 -12.88 -20.05 8.69
C SER A 103 -12.11 -20.86 7.66
N THR A 104 -11.52 -20.20 6.67
CA THR A 104 -10.88 -20.87 5.53
C THR A 104 -9.64 -20.12 5.08
N ILE A 105 -8.54 -20.86 4.92
CA ILE A 105 -7.30 -20.36 4.31
C ILE A 105 -7.04 -21.23 3.08
N GLU A 106 -6.98 -20.61 1.90
CA GLU A 106 -6.75 -21.33 0.65
C GLU A 106 -5.34 -21.92 0.56
N ARG A 107 -5.21 -23.03 -0.16
CA ARG A 107 -3.92 -23.67 -0.43
C ARG A 107 -2.99 -22.66 -1.12
N GLY A 108 -1.82 -22.45 -0.54
CA GLY A 108 -0.81 -21.54 -1.08
C GLY A 108 -1.02 -20.07 -0.73
N ALA A 109 -1.97 -19.72 0.14
CA ALA A 109 -2.15 -18.35 0.63
C ALA A 109 -0.88 -17.71 1.20
N PHE A 110 0.00 -18.51 1.80
CA PHE A 110 1.27 -18.06 2.37
C PHE A 110 2.50 -18.41 1.51
N GLN A 111 2.30 -18.84 0.26
CA GLN A 111 3.38 -19.38 -0.58
C GLN A 111 4.51 -18.37 -0.82
N ASP A 112 4.19 -17.08 -0.93
CA ASP A 112 5.13 -16.00 -1.22
C ASP A 112 5.78 -15.39 0.03
N LEU A 113 5.32 -15.75 1.23
CA LEU A 113 5.75 -15.17 2.50
C LEU A 113 7.09 -15.77 2.98
N LYS A 114 8.14 -15.61 2.17
CA LYS A 114 9.44 -16.28 2.35
C LYS A 114 10.18 -15.90 3.63
N GLU A 115 9.98 -14.67 4.08
CA GLU A 115 10.60 -14.09 5.26
C GLU A 115 9.71 -14.16 6.51
N LEU A 116 8.55 -14.83 6.44
CA LEU A 116 7.61 -14.85 7.54
C LEU A 116 8.16 -15.59 8.74
N GLU A 117 8.26 -14.88 9.86
CA GLU A 117 8.79 -15.36 11.13
C GLU A 117 7.67 -15.64 12.13
N ARG A 118 6.64 -14.77 12.13
CA ARG A 118 5.56 -14.78 13.12
C ARG A 118 4.21 -14.61 12.42
N LEU A 119 3.36 -15.62 12.58
CA LEU A 119 1.95 -15.58 12.21
C LEU A 119 1.12 -15.62 13.49
N ARG A 120 0.02 -14.87 13.54
CA ARG A 120 -0.92 -14.92 14.68
C ARG A 120 -2.35 -15.08 14.15
N LEU A 121 -2.95 -16.24 14.41
CA LEU A 121 -4.31 -16.60 13.98
C LEU A 121 -5.30 -16.81 15.13
N ASN A 122 -4.91 -16.45 16.36
CA ASN A 122 -5.73 -16.63 17.56
C ASN A 122 -7.09 -15.95 17.45
N ARG A 123 -8.12 -16.51 18.10
CA ARG A 123 -9.49 -15.94 18.09
C ARG A 123 -10.02 -15.80 16.66
N ASN A 124 -10.00 -16.90 15.91
CA ASN A 124 -10.62 -17.09 14.60
C ASN A 124 -11.51 -18.34 14.62
N ASN A 125 -12.17 -18.63 13.50
CA ASN A 125 -13.11 -19.75 13.35
C ASN A 125 -12.48 -20.93 12.57
N LEU A 126 -11.16 -21.12 12.71
CA LEU A 126 -10.42 -22.16 12.01
C LEU A 126 -10.72 -23.53 12.62
N GLN A 127 -11.25 -24.45 11.82
CA GLN A 127 -11.51 -25.83 12.25
C GLN A 127 -10.33 -26.76 11.95
N LEU A 128 -9.65 -26.55 10.82
CA LEU A 128 -8.53 -27.37 10.38
C LEU A 128 -7.47 -26.48 9.70
N LEU A 129 -6.21 -26.68 10.05
CA LEU A 129 -5.06 -26.13 9.34
C LEU A 129 -4.37 -27.27 8.59
N SER A 130 -4.28 -27.16 7.27
CA SER A 130 -3.56 -28.12 6.44
C SER A 130 -2.05 -28.01 6.72
N GLU A 131 -1.35 -29.12 6.95
CA GLU A 131 0.10 -29.13 7.16
C GLU A 131 0.86 -28.52 5.97
N LEU A 132 0.33 -28.67 4.75
CA LEU A 132 0.90 -28.14 3.52
C LEU A 132 0.81 -26.60 3.42
N LEU A 133 0.08 -25.95 4.33
CA LEU A 133 -0.13 -24.51 4.32
C LEU A 133 1.19 -23.74 4.58
N PHE A 134 2.13 -24.33 5.31
CA PHE A 134 3.37 -23.70 5.76
C PHE A 134 4.62 -24.10 4.94
N LEU A 135 4.47 -24.91 3.89
CA LEU A 135 5.59 -25.28 3.01
C LEU A 135 6.27 -24.07 2.34
N GLY A 136 5.53 -22.97 2.16
CA GLY A 136 6.03 -21.74 1.56
C GLY A 136 6.77 -20.80 2.53
N THR A 137 6.71 -21.07 3.85
CA THR A 137 7.16 -20.17 4.92
C THR A 137 8.29 -20.82 5.75
N PRO A 138 9.51 -20.96 5.19
CA PRO A 138 10.58 -21.73 5.83
C PRO A 138 11.16 -21.08 7.10
N LYS A 139 10.93 -19.78 7.30
CA LYS A 139 11.42 -19.03 8.49
C LYS A 139 10.41 -18.96 9.63
N LEU A 140 9.23 -19.57 9.46
CA LEU A 140 8.17 -19.48 10.46
C LEU A 140 8.55 -20.27 11.70
N TYR A 141 8.77 -19.56 12.82
CA TYR A 141 9.08 -20.18 14.11
C TYR A 141 8.00 -19.94 15.17
N ARG A 142 7.00 -19.11 14.88
CA ARG A 142 5.90 -18.80 15.82
C ARG A 142 4.55 -18.67 15.11
N LEU A 143 3.56 -19.42 15.61
CA LEU A 143 2.16 -19.46 15.15
C LEU A 143 1.18 -19.04 16.27
#